data_AF-A0A8J3UNS2-F1
#
_entry.id   AF-A0A8J3UNS2-F1
#
_cell.length_a   1.000
_cell.length_b   1.000
_cell.length_c   1.000
_cell.angle_alpha   90.00
_cell.angle_beta   90.00
_cell.angle_gamma   90.00
#
_symmetry.space_group_name_H-M   'P 1'
#
loop_
_entity.id
_entity.type
_entity.pdbx_description
1 polymer ?
#
loop_
_entity_poly.entity_id
_entity_poly.type
_entity_poly.pdbx_seq_one_letter_code
_entity_poly.pdbx_strand_id
1 'polypeptide(L)'
;MEAGYAFALQTGWNRDPGFGRPFRRIMLGWLESIDPSLAAALISAVVSVAVAVMTVLLAPTLKYGLDSRLESRKLDLHYRSEQRKALREHIARHKGRILETAADLNDRLANFVRLADAKDWLVLEGRYPGGSYSRTFAQRLISHWCVIQQFTDSAIYVDATVATKGDLAFLKILRLNIGIWTDASLFEGLPYDPARATEHFFQGQLSDMVTSLLASADGDGDMTLGELRRAFTAALDDEPETYRSIFMFLDGLQPGRLKYQRLLAAHLMLMITLNDFGYDHQRTAPERMRRVVDLLDPLIRRNFVLLLREAHVEEQTEVKALLAMLALPGDK
;
A
#
# COMPACT_ATOMS: atom_id res chain seq x y z
N MET A 1 -57.14 -15.71 58.48
CA MET A 1 -56.13 -14.74 58.96
C MET A 1 -55.60 -14.06 57.71
N GLU A 2 -56.33 -13.03 57.26
CA GLU A 2 -56.04 -11.61 57.59
C GLU A 2 -54.75 -11.16 56.90
N ALA A 3 -54.88 -10.39 55.81
CA ALA A 3 -54.87 -8.91 55.77
C ALA A 3 -53.43 -8.44 55.47
N GLY A 4 -53.12 -7.41 54.69
CA GLY A 4 -53.85 -6.27 54.14
C GLY A 4 -52.80 -5.20 53.77
N TYR A 5 -53.26 -4.08 53.18
CA TYR A 5 -52.53 -2.89 52.67
C TYR A 5 -51.93 -3.04 51.27
N ALA A 6 -52.49 -2.47 50.18
CA ALA A 6 -53.19 -1.20 49.91
C ALA A 6 -52.33 0.05 50.09
N PHE A 7 -51.91 0.65 48.97
CA PHE A 7 -51.89 2.10 48.81
C PHE A 7 -52.22 2.47 47.36
N ALA A 8 -53.24 3.33 47.23
CA ALA A 8 -53.75 3.88 46.00
C ALA A 8 -52.99 5.16 45.65
N LEU A 9 -52.83 5.44 44.35
CA LEU A 9 -52.84 6.82 43.88
C LEU A 9 -53.71 6.92 42.63
N GLN A 10 -54.64 7.85 42.76
CA GLN A 10 -55.79 8.14 41.94
C GLN A 10 -55.44 9.40 41.14
N THR A 11 -55.37 9.29 39.82
CA THR A 11 -55.55 10.45 38.93
C THR A 11 -56.41 10.01 37.78
N GLY A 12 -57.70 10.31 37.87
CA GLY A 12 -58.66 10.08 36.82
C GLY A 12 -58.43 11.03 35.67
N TRP A 13 -58.51 10.51 34.45
CA TRP A 13 -58.93 11.28 33.29
C TRP A 13 -59.96 10.47 32.51
N ASN A 14 -60.91 11.25 32.02
CA ASN A 14 -62.23 10.87 31.57
C ASN A 14 -62.19 9.97 30.34
N ARG A 15 -63.16 9.06 30.25
CA ARG A 15 -63.38 8.20 29.09
C ARG A 15 -63.75 9.05 27.88
N ASP A 16 -62.97 8.91 26.82
CA ASP A 16 -63.40 9.27 25.47
C ASP A 16 -62.90 8.20 24.48
N PRO A 17 -63.67 7.13 24.18
CA PRO A 17 -63.30 6.17 23.15
C PRO A 17 -63.91 6.61 21.81
N GLY A 18 -63.53 7.81 21.36
CA GLY A 18 -64.04 8.43 20.15
C GLY A 18 -63.11 8.33 18.94
N PHE A 19 -62.05 7.51 18.98
CA PHE A 19 -61.15 7.37 17.82
C PHE A 19 -60.63 5.94 17.71
N GLY A 20 -61.08 5.26 16.65
CA GLY A 20 -60.45 4.02 16.20
C GLY A 20 -61.35 2.82 15.94
N ARG A 21 -62.56 2.96 15.39
CA ARG A 21 -63.27 1.80 14.77
C ARG A 21 -64.21 2.16 13.60
N PRO A 22 -63.71 2.51 12.39
CA PRO A 22 -64.48 2.23 11.18
C PRO A 22 -64.06 0.91 10.52
N PHE A 23 -62.81 0.45 10.71
CA PHE A 23 -62.33 -0.76 10.02
C PHE A 23 -62.77 -2.08 10.66
N ARG A 24 -63.02 -2.11 11.99
CA ARG A 24 -63.38 -3.35 12.69
C ARG A 24 -64.87 -3.73 12.58
N ARG A 25 -65.75 -2.77 12.27
CA ARG A 25 -67.21 -2.99 12.23
C ARG A 25 -67.72 -3.48 10.88
N ILE A 26 -67.00 -3.19 9.80
CA ILE A 26 -67.40 -3.58 8.44
C ILE A 26 -66.94 -5.02 8.09
N MET A 27 -65.86 -5.52 8.69
CA MET A 27 -65.39 -6.89 8.42
C MET A 27 -66.05 -8.01 9.26
N LEU A 28 -66.76 -7.67 10.35
CA LEU A 28 -67.28 -8.68 11.29
C LEU A 28 -68.80 -8.66 11.48
N GLY A 29 -69.52 -7.66 10.96
CA GLY A 29 -70.99 -7.56 11.10
C GLY A 29 -71.77 -8.65 10.36
N TRP A 30 -71.16 -9.27 9.34
CA TRP A 30 -71.76 -10.40 8.61
C TRP A 30 -71.52 -11.77 9.29
N LEU A 31 -70.68 -11.80 10.33
CA LEU A 31 -70.28 -13.01 11.04
C LEU A 31 -71.16 -13.27 12.28
N GLU A 32 -71.86 -12.26 12.79
CA GLU A 32 -72.81 -12.36 13.92
C GLU A 32 -74.16 -12.98 13.52
N SER A 33 -74.47 -13.09 12.22
CA SER A 33 -75.70 -13.69 11.69
C SER A 33 -75.54 -15.14 11.19
N ILE A 34 -74.37 -15.76 11.41
CA ILE A 34 -74.01 -17.09 10.92
C ILE A 34 -73.85 -18.03 12.12
N ASP A 35 -74.31 -19.29 11.98
CA ASP A 35 -74.15 -20.34 13.00
C ASP A 35 -72.68 -20.40 13.50
N PRO A 36 -72.41 -20.37 14.82
CA PRO A 36 -71.05 -20.30 15.38
C PRO A 36 -70.08 -21.35 14.82
N SER A 37 -70.63 -22.53 14.47
CA SER A 37 -69.88 -23.62 13.85
C SER A 37 -69.41 -23.29 12.43
N LEU A 38 -70.27 -22.64 11.64
CA LEU A 38 -70.00 -22.25 10.25
C LEU A 38 -69.06 -21.04 10.18
N ALA A 39 -69.22 -20.10 11.11
CA ALA A 39 -68.30 -18.97 11.32
C ALA A 39 -66.87 -19.44 11.64
N ALA A 40 -66.73 -20.40 12.56
CA ALA A 40 -65.44 -20.98 12.91
C ALA A 40 -64.80 -21.74 11.73
N ALA A 41 -65.59 -22.49 10.96
CA ALA A 41 -65.13 -23.21 9.77
C ALA A 41 -64.64 -22.25 8.67
N LEU A 42 -65.36 -21.15 8.42
CA LEU A 42 -64.96 -20.12 7.46
C LEU A 42 -63.67 -19.40 7.87
N ILE A 43 -63.54 -19.02 9.14
CA ILE A 43 -62.32 -18.40 9.67
C ILE A 43 -61.14 -19.37 9.55
N SER A 44 -61.33 -20.64 9.93
CA SER A 44 -60.30 -21.66 9.81
C SER A 44 -59.89 -21.89 8.35
N ALA A 45 -60.84 -21.89 7.41
CA ALA A 45 -60.54 -22.05 5.99
C ALA A 45 -59.73 -20.86 5.45
N VAL A 46 -60.11 -19.63 5.81
CA VAL A 46 -59.39 -18.41 5.41
C VAL A 46 -57.98 -18.38 6.00
N VAL A 47 -57.82 -18.73 7.28
CA VAL A 47 -56.51 -18.81 7.93
C VAL A 47 -55.66 -19.91 7.28
N SER A 48 -56.21 -21.08 7.00
CA SER A 48 -55.48 -22.17 6.32
C SER A 48 -55.03 -21.79 4.92
N VAL A 49 -55.87 -21.11 4.14
CA VAL A 49 -55.50 -20.59 2.80
C VAL A 49 -54.42 -19.50 2.93
N ALA A 50 -54.56 -18.58 3.88
CA ALA A 50 -53.58 -17.52 4.11
C ALA A 50 -52.22 -18.09 4.54
N VAL A 51 -52.22 -19.07 5.45
CA VAL A 51 -51.02 -19.79 5.88
C VAL A 51 -50.42 -20.53 4.69
N ALA A 52 -51.21 -21.27 3.90
CA ALA A 52 -50.72 -21.99 2.72
C ALA A 52 -50.12 -21.05 1.66
N VAL A 53 -50.74 -19.90 1.38
CA VAL A 53 -50.17 -18.89 0.48
C VAL A 53 -48.85 -18.33 1.05
N MET A 54 -48.82 -18.05 2.36
CA MET A 54 -47.63 -17.52 3.01
C MET A 54 -46.47 -18.54 3.01
N THR A 55 -46.72 -19.82 3.28
CA THR A 55 -45.68 -20.87 3.32
C THR A 55 -45.30 -21.41 1.95
N VAL A 56 -46.22 -21.49 0.98
CA VAL A 56 -45.95 -22.08 -0.34
C VAL A 56 -45.44 -21.05 -1.34
N LEU A 57 -45.90 -19.79 -1.28
CA LEU A 57 -45.57 -18.78 -2.29
C LEU A 57 -44.60 -17.72 -1.78
N LEU A 58 -44.85 -17.14 -0.60
CA LEU A 58 -44.06 -16.03 -0.07
C LEU A 58 -42.78 -16.48 0.65
N ALA A 59 -42.87 -17.49 1.52
CA ALA A 59 -41.72 -17.95 2.28
C ALA A 59 -40.56 -18.47 1.40
N PRO A 60 -40.80 -19.26 0.32
CA PRO A 60 -39.72 -19.75 -0.52
C PRO A 60 -39.07 -18.66 -1.37
N THR A 61 -39.85 -17.69 -1.86
CA THR A 61 -39.35 -16.59 -2.69
C THR A 61 -38.52 -15.59 -1.87
N LEU A 62 -39.00 -15.21 -0.70
CA LEU A 62 -38.25 -14.37 0.25
C LEU A 62 -36.98 -15.07 0.73
N LYS A 63 -37.08 -16.36 1.08
CA LYS A 63 -35.94 -17.17 1.50
C LYS A 63 -34.91 -17.29 0.38
N TYR A 64 -35.31 -17.63 -0.84
CA TYR A 64 -34.40 -17.75 -1.99
C TYR A 64 -33.68 -16.43 -2.29
N GLY A 65 -34.40 -15.30 -2.25
CA GLY A 65 -33.79 -13.98 -2.46
C GLY A 65 -32.80 -13.58 -1.36
N LEU A 66 -33.09 -13.91 -0.10
CA LEU A 66 -32.18 -13.70 1.02
C LEU A 66 -30.97 -14.64 0.95
N ASP A 67 -31.20 -15.93 0.71
CA ASP A 67 -30.17 -16.96 0.64
C ASP A 67 -29.21 -16.67 -0.51
N SER A 68 -29.68 -16.33 -1.70
CA SER A 68 -28.84 -15.93 -2.84
C SER A 68 -28.00 -14.67 -2.54
N ARG A 69 -28.57 -13.67 -1.85
CA ARG A 69 -27.83 -12.48 -1.41
C ARG A 69 -26.80 -12.80 -0.33
N LEU A 70 -27.10 -13.72 0.58
CA LEU A 70 -26.17 -14.16 1.61
C LEU A 70 -25.04 -15.01 1.03
N GLU A 71 -25.34 -15.90 0.09
CA GLU A 71 -24.36 -16.72 -0.62
C GLU A 71 -23.42 -15.87 -1.45
N SER A 72 -23.93 -14.94 -2.25
CA SER A 72 -23.08 -14.00 -3.02
C SER A 72 -22.20 -13.16 -2.10
N ARG A 73 -22.71 -12.65 -0.97
CA ARG A 73 -21.89 -11.94 0.03
C ARG A 73 -20.85 -12.85 0.67
N LYS A 74 -21.18 -14.10 0.99
CA LYS A 74 -20.23 -15.07 1.55
C LYS A 74 -19.12 -15.39 0.54
N LEU A 75 -19.46 -15.58 -0.73
CA LEU A 75 -18.50 -15.81 -1.81
C LEU A 75 -17.58 -14.60 -2.00
N ASP A 76 -18.11 -13.38 -2.03
CA ASP A 76 -17.31 -12.15 -2.11
C ASP A 76 -16.39 -12.00 -0.89
N LEU A 77 -16.90 -12.22 0.33
CA LEU A 77 -16.07 -12.19 1.54
C LEU A 77 -14.95 -13.25 1.52
N HIS A 78 -15.25 -14.46 1.05
CA HIS A 78 -14.26 -15.54 0.94
C HIS A 78 -13.18 -15.17 -0.08
N TYR A 79 -13.60 -14.74 -1.28
CA TYR A 79 -12.69 -14.29 -2.32
C TYR A 79 -11.76 -13.18 -1.83
N ARG A 80 -12.32 -12.13 -1.22
CA ARG A 80 -11.51 -11.01 -0.68
C ARG A 80 -10.56 -11.47 0.40
N SER A 81 -10.98 -12.40 1.26
CA SER A 81 -10.14 -12.98 2.30
C SER A 81 -8.97 -13.78 1.70
N GLU A 82 -9.22 -14.61 0.69
CA GLU A 82 -8.20 -15.38 -0.01
C GLU A 82 -7.21 -14.49 -0.75
N GLN A 83 -7.69 -13.49 -1.50
CA GLN A 83 -6.83 -12.54 -2.18
C GLN A 83 -5.96 -11.74 -1.21
N ARG A 84 -6.54 -11.28 -0.08
CA ARG A 84 -5.77 -10.60 0.97
C ARG A 84 -4.72 -11.51 1.60
N LYS A 85 -5.05 -12.79 1.84
CA LYS A 85 -4.10 -13.77 2.37
C LYS A 85 -2.94 -13.98 1.39
N ALA A 86 -3.25 -14.19 0.10
CA ALA A 86 -2.25 -14.34 -0.94
C ALA A 86 -1.32 -13.13 -1.03
N LEU A 87 -1.87 -11.92 -0.98
CA LEU A 87 -1.09 -10.67 -0.94
C LEU A 87 -0.17 -10.62 0.28
N ARG A 88 -0.70 -10.87 1.48
CA ARG A 88 0.10 -10.81 2.71
C ARG A 88 1.21 -11.85 2.73
N GLU A 89 0.93 -13.05 2.27
CA GLU A 89 1.93 -14.11 2.14
C GLU A 89 3.00 -13.74 1.11
N HIS A 90 2.59 -13.10 0.02
CA HIS A 90 3.52 -12.59 -0.99
C HIS A 90 4.40 -11.45 -0.46
N ILE A 91 3.83 -10.45 0.22
CA ILE A 91 4.57 -9.39 0.91
C ILE A 91 5.49 -10.00 1.95
N ALA A 92 5.02 -10.92 2.79
CA ALA A 92 5.83 -11.54 3.84
C ALA A 92 7.08 -12.25 3.29
N ARG A 93 6.95 -12.92 2.14
CA ARG A 93 8.09 -13.58 1.45
C ARG A 93 9.17 -12.59 1.00
N HIS A 94 8.79 -11.43 0.48
CA HIS A 94 9.74 -10.47 -0.11
C HIS A 94 10.19 -9.38 0.85
N LYS A 95 9.35 -9.00 1.81
CA LYS A 95 9.55 -7.84 2.68
C LYS A 95 10.87 -7.91 3.42
N GLY A 96 11.25 -9.08 3.96
CA GLY A 96 12.53 -9.24 4.65
C GLY A 96 13.72 -8.86 3.77
N ARG A 97 13.77 -9.38 2.54
CA ARG A 97 14.84 -9.13 1.56
C ARG A 97 14.85 -7.68 1.09
N ILE A 98 13.67 -7.11 0.82
CA ILE A 98 13.54 -5.69 0.45
C ILE A 98 14.10 -4.80 1.54
N LEU A 99 13.76 -5.06 2.80
CA LEU A 99 14.27 -4.28 3.94
C LEU A 99 15.76 -4.49 4.17
N GLU A 100 16.27 -5.71 3.97
CA GLU A 100 17.70 -6.00 4.11
C GLU A 100 18.54 -5.28 3.04
N THR A 101 18.13 -5.34 1.77
CA THR A 101 18.80 -4.60 0.70
C THR A 101 18.67 -3.09 0.87
N ALA A 102 17.50 -2.60 1.35
CA ALA A 102 17.30 -1.19 1.66
C ALA A 102 18.24 -0.73 2.77
N ALA A 103 18.42 -1.54 3.82
CA ALA A 103 19.34 -1.24 4.92
C ALA A 103 20.81 -1.21 4.45
N ASP A 104 21.25 -2.22 3.68
CA ASP A 104 22.63 -2.29 3.15
C ASP A 104 22.93 -1.10 2.21
N LEU A 105 21.95 -0.68 1.39
CA LEU A 105 22.08 0.51 0.56
C LEU A 105 22.05 1.80 1.38
N ASN A 106 21.15 1.93 2.36
CA ASN A 106 21.05 3.08 3.26
C ASN A 106 22.36 3.30 4.03
N ASP A 107 22.98 2.23 4.55
CA ASP A 107 24.27 2.31 5.24
C ASP A 107 25.38 2.78 4.30
N ARG A 108 25.38 2.30 3.05
CA ARG A 108 26.33 2.76 2.04
C ARG A 108 26.14 4.24 1.71
N LEU A 109 24.91 4.70 1.52
CA LEU A 109 24.61 6.12 1.26
C LEU A 109 24.95 7.00 2.44
N ALA A 110 24.69 6.55 3.67
CA ALA A 110 25.06 7.29 4.86
C ALA A 110 26.57 7.42 5.01
N ASN A 111 27.32 6.36 4.73
CA ASN A 111 28.79 6.42 4.70
C ASN A 111 29.28 7.34 3.58
N PHE A 112 28.68 7.27 2.40
CA PHE A 112 28.99 8.16 1.29
C PHE A 112 28.77 9.64 1.66
N VAL A 113 27.65 9.98 2.29
CA VAL A 113 27.36 11.35 2.73
C VAL A 113 28.33 11.79 3.83
N ARG A 114 28.57 10.95 4.84
CA ARG A 114 29.34 11.28 6.06
C ARG A 114 30.84 11.40 5.83
N LEU A 115 31.43 10.52 5.03
CA LEU A 115 32.88 10.47 4.82
C LEU A 115 33.28 11.52 3.78
N ALA A 116 34.32 12.31 4.07
CA ALA A 116 34.84 13.32 3.15
C ALA A 116 35.39 12.67 1.88
N ASP A 117 36.30 11.70 2.05
CA ASP A 117 37.04 11.05 0.97
C ASP A 117 36.18 10.14 0.07
N ALA A 118 34.94 9.82 0.50
CA ALA A 118 34.09 8.88 -0.23
C ALA A 118 33.72 9.34 -1.65
N LYS A 119 33.75 10.66 -1.90
CA LYS A 119 33.45 11.23 -3.22
C LYS A 119 34.62 11.04 -4.17
N ASP A 120 35.85 11.10 -3.66
CA ASP A 120 37.06 10.88 -4.45
C ASP A 120 37.19 9.42 -4.90
N TRP A 121 36.66 8.47 -4.11
CA TRP A 121 36.60 7.05 -4.49
C TRP A 121 35.65 6.76 -5.65
N LEU A 122 34.82 7.74 -6.06
CA LEU A 122 33.91 7.65 -7.20
C LEU A 122 34.34 8.55 -8.36
N VAL A 123 35.55 9.11 -8.34
CA VAL A 123 36.13 9.77 -9.53
C VAL A 123 36.74 8.68 -10.42
N LEU A 124 35.96 8.19 -11.37
CA LEU A 124 36.34 7.07 -12.24
C LEU A 124 36.99 7.56 -13.54
N GLU A 125 36.64 8.77 -13.98
CA GLU A 125 37.17 9.41 -15.20
C GLU A 125 36.93 8.54 -16.45
N GLY A 126 35.74 7.96 -16.55
CA GLY A 126 35.38 7.05 -17.65
C GLY A 126 35.97 5.63 -17.53
N ARG A 127 36.77 5.32 -16.50
CA ARG A 127 37.28 3.97 -16.26
C ARG A 127 36.26 3.12 -15.51
N TYR A 128 35.30 2.58 -16.24
CA TYR A 128 34.28 1.69 -15.68
C TYR A 128 34.75 0.23 -15.69
N PRO A 129 34.45 -0.58 -14.65
CA PRO A 129 33.61 -0.28 -13.47
C PRO A 129 34.34 0.45 -12.33
N GLY A 130 35.64 0.74 -12.47
CA GLY A 130 36.46 1.37 -11.44
C GLY A 130 36.91 0.42 -10.33
N GLY A 131 37.18 0.98 -9.15
CA GLY A 131 37.70 0.26 -7.99
C GLY A 131 36.63 -0.50 -7.19
N SER A 132 37.05 -1.09 -6.07
CA SER A 132 36.15 -1.86 -5.19
C SER A 132 34.98 -1.02 -4.64
N TYR A 133 35.21 0.27 -4.36
CA TYR A 133 34.15 1.13 -3.81
C TYR A 133 33.00 1.33 -4.81
N SER A 134 33.29 1.66 -6.08
CA SER A 134 32.27 1.83 -7.12
C SER A 134 31.57 0.52 -7.44
N ARG A 135 32.30 -0.60 -7.57
CA ARG A 135 31.71 -1.94 -7.79
C ARG A 135 30.74 -2.33 -6.68
N THR A 136 31.14 -2.18 -5.42
CA THR A 136 30.30 -2.54 -4.27
C THR A 136 29.16 -1.55 -4.04
N PHE A 137 29.25 -0.33 -4.57
CA PHE A 137 28.17 0.65 -4.53
C PHE A 137 27.11 0.34 -5.60
N ALA A 138 27.54 0.10 -6.83
CA ALA A 138 26.68 -0.34 -7.94
C ALA A 138 25.94 -1.63 -7.60
N GLN A 139 26.65 -2.61 -7.02
CA GLN A 139 26.06 -3.87 -6.55
C GLN A 139 24.87 -3.63 -5.61
N ARG A 140 25.00 -2.73 -4.63
CA ARG A 140 23.95 -2.45 -3.64
C ARG A 140 22.72 -1.80 -4.24
N LEU A 141 22.94 -0.85 -5.15
CA LEU A 141 21.87 -0.20 -5.90
C LEU A 141 21.08 -1.22 -6.71
N ILE A 142 21.76 -2.02 -7.54
CA ILE A 142 21.11 -3.00 -8.41
C ILE A 142 20.46 -4.11 -7.59
N SER A 143 21.09 -4.58 -6.51
CA SER A 143 20.47 -5.59 -5.64
C SER A 143 19.16 -5.09 -5.03
N HIS A 144 19.11 -3.82 -4.61
CA HIS A 144 17.90 -3.23 -4.08
C HIS A 144 16.81 -3.08 -5.16
N TRP A 145 17.18 -2.59 -6.34
CA TRP A 145 16.24 -2.50 -7.47
C TRP A 145 15.72 -3.87 -7.90
N CYS A 146 16.58 -4.87 -7.93
CA CYS A 146 16.24 -6.24 -8.30
C CYS A 146 15.17 -6.83 -7.37
N VAL A 147 15.33 -6.71 -6.05
CA VAL A 147 14.31 -7.25 -5.12
C VAL A 147 13.00 -6.47 -5.14
N ILE A 148 13.04 -5.16 -5.41
CA ILE A 148 11.81 -4.39 -5.63
C ILE A 148 11.12 -4.86 -6.90
N GLN A 149 11.86 -5.01 -8.00
CA GLN A 149 11.32 -5.40 -9.30
C GLN A 149 10.71 -6.81 -9.25
N GLN A 150 11.41 -7.79 -8.65
CA GLN A 150 10.89 -9.14 -8.43
C GLN A 150 9.55 -9.12 -7.70
N PHE A 151 9.45 -8.31 -6.63
CA PHE A 151 8.20 -8.14 -5.89
C PHE A 151 7.12 -7.46 -6.75
N THR A 152 7.45 -6.42 -7.52
CA THR A 152 6.45 -5.73 -8.34
C THR A 152 5.92 -6.57 -9.49
N ASP A 153 6.78 -7.38 -10.14
CA ASP A 153 6.40 -8.25 -11.26
C ASP A 153 5.49 -9.38 -10.80
N SER A 154 5.71 -9.89 -9.60
CA SER A 154 4.86 -10.91 -8.98
C SER A 154 3.61 -10.32 -8.30
N ALA A 155 3.60 -9.01 -8.01
CA ALA A 155 2.45 -8.27 -7.47
C ALA A 155 1.44 -7.77 -8.54
N ILE A 156 1.57 -8.17 -9.81
CA ILE A 156 0.62 -7.81 -10.88
C ILE A 156 -0.84 -8.23 -10.57
N TYR A 157 -1.04 -9.14 -9.61
CA TYR A 157 -2.35 -9.64 -9.18
C TYR A 157 -2.97 -8.94 -7.96
N VAL A 158 -2.43 -7.80 -7.51
CA VAL A 158 -2.99 -7.10 -6.33
C VAL A 158 -4.22 -6.30 -6.70
N ASP A 159 -5.39 -6.84 -6.36
CA ASP A 159 -6.64 -6.08 -6.35
C ASP A 159 -6.58 -5.02 -5.22
N ALA A 160 -6.50 -3.75 -5.61
CA ALA A 160 -6.45 -2.63 -4.67
C ALA A 160 -7.69 -2.54 -3.76
N THR A 161 -8.81 -3.16 -4.14
CA THR A 161 -10.04 -3.19 -3.34
C THR A 161 -9.94 -4.14 -2.13
N VAL A 162 -9.01 -5.10 -2.15
CA VAL A 162 -8.84 -6.09 -1.08
C VAL A 162 -7.62 -5.85 -0.19
N ALA A 163 -6.63 -5.12 -0.70
CA ALA A 163 -5.40 -4.79 0.01
C ALA A 163 -5.66 -3.93 1.26
N THR A 164 -4.89 -4.12 2.33
CA THR A 164 -4.98 -3.23 3.49
C THR A 164 -4.29 -1.90 3.19
N LYS A 165 -4.61 -0.86 3.98
CA LYS A 165 -3.95 0.45 3.85
C LYS A 165 -2.43 0.34 3.94
N GLY A 166 -1.91 -0.52 4.83
CA GLY A 166 -0.47 -0.75 4.99
C GLY A 166 0.16 -1.49 3.80
N ASP A 167 -0.54 -2.46 3.23
CA ASP A 167 -0.05 -3.19 2.03
C ASP A 167 0.06 -2.23 0.82
N LEU A 168 -0.97 -1.39 0.63
CA LEU A 168 -0.98 -0.36 -0.42
C LEU A 168 0.11 0.70 -0.18
N ALA A 169 0.33 1.09 1.07
CA ALA A 169 1.39 2.01 1.45
C ALA A 169 2.77 1.48 1.05
N PHE A 170 3.04 0.22 1.41
CA PHE A 170 4.28 -0.46 1.10
C PHE A 170 4.50 -0.50 -0.41
N LEU A 171 3.50 -0.96 -1.18
CA LEU A 171 3.56 -0.99 -2.64
C LEU A 171 3.85 0.38 -3.26
N LYS A 172 3.16 1.43 -2.81
CA LYS A 172 3.37 2.80 -3.30
C LYS A 172 4.78 3.30 -2.99
N ILE A 173 5.27 3.08 -1.77
CA ILE A 173 6.62 3.49 -1.36
C ILE A 173 7.70 2.76 -2.18
N LEU A 174 7.54 1.46 -2.46
CA LEU A 174 8.49 0.73 -3.29
C LEU A 174 8.50 1.22 -4.75
N ARG A 175 7.32 1.48 -5.33
CA ARG A 175 7.22 2.07 -6.67
C ARG A 175 7.86 3.45 -6.72
N LEU A 176 7.62 4.28 -5.71
CA LEU A 176 8.25 5.59 -5.61
C LEU A 176 9.77 5.49 -5.43
N ASN A 177 10.27 4.45 -4.74
CA ASN A 177 11.71 4.21 -4.61
C ASN A 177 12.37 4.04 -5.99
N ILE A 178 11.80 3.21 -6.87
CA ILE A 178 12.24 3.10 -8.27
C ILE A 178 12.03 4.41 -9.03
N GLY A 179 10.87 5.06 -8.84
CA GLY A 179 10.53 6.32 -9.48
C GLY A 179 11.55 7.42 -9.23
N ILE A 180 12.16 7.51 -8.05
CA ILE A 180 13.20 8.51 -7.78
C ILE A 180 14.47 8.28 -8.60
N TRP A 181 14.73 7.07 -9.08
CA TRP A 181 15.87 6.83 -9.97
C TRP A 181 15.57 7.18 -11.42
N THR A 182 14.30 7.17 -11.81
CA THR A 182 13.88 7.24 -13.21
C THR A 182 13.12 8.50 -13.60
N ASP A 183 12.41 9.14 -12.67
CA ASP A 183 11.55 10.28 -12.96
C ASP A 183 12.38 11.56 -13.12
N ALA A 184 12.24 12.20 -14.27
CA ALA A 184 12.89 13.46 -14.63
C ALA A 184 12.28 14.67 -13.92
N SER A 185 11.02 14.60 -13.45
CA SER A 185 10.32 15.70 -12.78
C SER A 185 11.01 16.17 -11.51
N LEU A 186 11.84 15.31 -10.88
CA LEU A 186 12.71 15.71 -9.77
C LEU A 186 13.59 16.92 -10.12
N PHE A 187 13.94 17.10 -11.39
CA PHE A 187 14.80 18.18 -11.89
C PHE A 187 14.04 19.30 -12.60
N GLU A 188 12.71 19.35 -12.50
CA GLU A 188 11.91 20.41 -13.12
C GLU A 188 12.36 21.80 -12.62
N GLY A 189 12.53 22.74 -13.56
CA GLY A 189 13.02 24.09 -13.26
C GLY A 189 14.54 24.23 -13.10
N LEU A 190 15.31 23.14 -13.24
CA LEU A 190 16.77 23.14 -13.23
C LEU A 190 17.33 22.95 -14.66
N PRO A 191 18.59 23.35 -14.93
CA PRO A 191 19.24 23.13 -16.22
C PRO A 191 19.57 21.65 -16.41
N TYR A 192 18.56 20.88 -16.83
CA TYR A 192 18.60 19.44 -16.98
C TYR A 192 18.21 19.03 -18.40
N ASP A 193 18.95 18.08 -18.99
CA ASP A 193 18.66 17.52 -20.31
C ASP A 193 17.97 16.15 -20.15
N PRO A 194 16.65 16.05 -20.38
CA PRO A 194 15.92 14.79 -20.24
C PRO A 194 16.28 13.74 -21.30
N ALA A 195 16.93 14.15 -22.40
CA ALA A 195 17.35 13.21 -23.45
C ALA A 195 18.64 12.46 -23.10
N ARG A 196 19.34 12.85 -22.02
CA ARG A 196 20.62 12.25 -21.61
C ARG A 196 20.52 11.59 -20.24
N ALA A 197 20.66 10.26 -20.19
CA ALA A 197 20.73 9.46 -18.96
C ALA A 197 22.10 9.58 -18.24
N THR A 198 22.45 10.81 -17.86
CA THR A 198 23.67 11.09 -17.08
C THR A 198 23.37 11.41 -15.61
N GLU A 199 22.22 12.06 -15.37
CA GLU A 199 21.77 12.47 -14.03
C GLU A 199 20.61 11.60 -13.48
N HIS A 200 20.12 10.66 -14.29
CA HIS A 200 19.03 9.72 -14.00
C HIS A 200 19.21 8.43 -14.81
N PHE A 201 18.35 7.44 -14.56
CA PHE A 201 18.25 6.23 -15.36
C PHE A 201 16.95 6.24 -16.16
N PHE A 202 16.99 5.83 -17.43
CA PHE A 202 15.74 5.46 -18.09
C PHE A 202 15.18 4.18 -17.47
N GLN A 203 13.85 4.07 -17.38
CA GLN A 203 13.21 2.88 -16.81
C GLN A 203 13.64 1.60 -17.53
N GLY A 204 13.70 1.62 -18.87
CA GLY A 204 14.17 0.47 -19.65
C GLY A 204 15.59 0.06 -19.28
N GLN A 205 16.52 1.01 -19.15
CA GLN A 205 17.91 0.74 -18.77
C GLN A 205 18.03 0.12 -17.37
N LEU A 206 17.22 0.58 -16.40
CA LEU A 206 17.19 -0.01 -15.07
C LEU A 206 16.64 -1.44 -15.13
N SER A 207 15.53 -1.65 -15.86
CA SER A 207 14.93 -2.97 -16.06
C SER A 207 15.86 -3.95 -16.76
N ASP A 208 16.65 -3.50 -17.74
CA ASP A 208 17.62 -4.33 -18.45
C ASP A 208 18.74 -4.81 -17.51
N MET A 209 19.30 -3.91 -16.68
CA MET A 209 20.30 -4.27 -15.67
C MET A 209 19.75 -5.29 -14.66
N VAL A 210 18.51 -5.11 -14.21
CA VAL A 210 17.87 -6.04 -13.28
C VAL A 210 17.59 -7.39 -13.95
N THR A 211 17.11 -7.39 -15.18
CA THR A 211 16.79 -8.61 -15.93
C THR A 211 18.04 -9.41 -16.25
N SER A 212 19.14 -8.76 -16.66
CA SER A 212 20.44 -9.41 -16.86
C SER A 212 20.93 -10.06 -15.55
N LEU A 213 20.85 -9.35 -14.42
CA LEU A 213 21.24 -9.93 -13.12
C LEU A 213 20.41 -11.16 -12.75
N LEU A 214 19.11 -11.13 -13.03
CA LEU A 214 18.20 -12.25 -12.81
C LEU A 214 18.50 -13.44 -13.71
N ALA A 215 18.83 -13.19 -14.98
CA ALA A 215 19.21 -14.23 -15.94
C ALA A 215 20.54 -14.90 -15.58
N SER A 216 21.47 -14.15 -14.99
CA SER A 216 22.75 -14.70 -14.50
C SER A 216 22.63 -15.48 -13.19
N ALA A 217 21.45 -15.52 -12.56
CA ALA A 217 21.23 -16.29 -11.35
C ALA A 217 20.85 -17.73 -11.72
N ASP A 218 21.68 -18.69 -11.31
CA ASP A 218 21.35 -20.11 -11.42
C ASP A 218 20.23 -20.47 -10.42
N GLY A 219 18.97 -20.30 -10.83
CA GLY A 219 17.81 -20.79 -10.08
C GLY A 219 16.54 -19.96 -10.25
N ASP A 220 15.40 -20.65 -10.30
CA ASP A 220 14.05 -20.08 -10.38
C ASP A 220 13.53 -19.60 -9.01
N GLY A 221 14.40 -18.98 -8.20
CA GLY A 221 14.18 -18.77 -6.77
C GLY A 221 14.52 -17.38 -6.25
N ASP A 222 13.89 -17.05 -5.10
CA ASP A 222 14.16 -15.84 -4.32
C ASP A 222 15.63 -15.79 -3.85
N MET A 223 16.47 -15.02 -4.54
CA MET A 223 17.88 -14.86 -4.18
C MET A 223 18.07 -14.12 -2.85
N THR A 224 18.92 -14.67 -1.98
CA THR A 224 19.49 -14.00 -0.81
C THR A 224 20.41 -12.84 -1.22
N LEU A 225 20.71 -11.93 -0.29
CA LEU A 225 21.65 -10.83 -0.54
C LEU A 225 23.06 -11.33 -0.94
N GLY A 226 23.51 -12.44 -0.34
CA GLY A 226 24.79 -13.06 -0.70
C GLY A 226 24.82 -13.61 -2.13
N GLU A 227 23.71 -14.18 -2.59
CA GLU A 227 23.56 -14.67 -3.96
C GLU A 227 23.49 -13.53 -4.97
N LEU A 228 22.71 -12.47 -4.69
CA LEU A 228 22.67 -11.27 -5.53
C LEU A 228 24.05 -10.65 -5.72
N ARG A 229 24.87 -10.62 -4.67
CA ARG A 229 26.26 -10.13 -4.74
C ARG A 229 27.13 -10.96 -5.68
N ARG A 230 27.03 -12.29 -5.58
CA ARG A 230 27.79 -13.22 -6.43
C ARG A 230 27.32 -13.14 -7.88
N ALA A 231 26.00 -13.16 -8.09
CA ALA A 231 25.39 -13.03 -9.41
C ALA A 231 25.80 -11.71 -10.08
N PHE A 232 25.77 -10.58 -9.35
CA PHE A 232 26.21 -9.30 -9.90
C PHE A 232 27.69 -9.30 -10.28
N THR A 233 28.54 -9.94 -9.48
CA THR A 233 29.98 -10.02 -9.80
C THR A 233 30.18 -10.81 -11.09
N ALA A 234 29.52 -11.97 -11.22
CA ALA A 234 29.58 -12.79 -12.43
C ALA A 234 29.02 -12.04 -13.65
N ALA A 235 27.83 -11.44 -13.53
CA ALA A 235 27.17 -10.70 -14.60
C ALA A 235 27.98 -9.48 -15.05
N LEU A 236 28.65 -8.78 -14.12
CA LEU A 236 29.51 -7.65 -14.45
C LEU A 236 30.77 -8.08 -15.23
N ASP A 237 31.32 -9.24 -14.91
CA ASP A 237 32.50 -9.77 -15.60
C ASP A 237 32.14 -10.32 -17.00
N ASP A 238 30.92 -10.84 -17.17
CA ASP A 238 30.41 -11.37 -18.45
C ASP A 238 29.86 -10.27 -19.38
N GLU A 239 28.99 -9.40 -18.86
CA GLU A 239 28.31 -8.33 -19.62
C GLU A 239 28.58 -6.93 -19.04
N PRO A 240 29.82 -6.42 -19.06
CA PRO A 240 30.18 -5.16 -18.40
C PRO A 240 29.44 -3.94 -18.97
N GLU A 241 29.09 -3.95 -20.26
CA GLU A 241 28.40 -2.83 -20.91
C GLU A 241 26.95 -2.67 -20.43
N THR A 242 26.26 -3.76 -20.07
CA THR A 242 24.91 -3.72 -19.48
C THR A 242 24.87 -2.84 -18.23
N TYR A 243 25.93 -2.91 -17.43
CA TYR A 243 26.06 -2.18 -16.16
C TYR A 243 26.84 -0.87 -16.30
N ARG A 244 27.29 -0.50 -17.49
CA ARG A 244 28.11 0.71 -17.68
C ARG A 244 27.42 1.97 -17.17
N SER A 245 26.11 2.06 -17.39
CA SER A 245 25.29 3.22 -17.02
C SER A 245 25.31 3.53 -15.52
N ILE A 246 25.30 2.50 -14.66
CA ILE A 246 25.37 2.73 -13.22
C ILE A 246 26.73 3.28 -12.83
N PHE A 247 27.82 2.84 -13.45
CA PHE A 247 29.15 3.41 -13.18
C PHE A 247 29.28 4.83 -13.71
N MET A 248 28.67 5.16 -14.87
CA MET A 248 28.58 6.53 -15.37
C MET A 248 27.80 7.45 -14.42
N PHE A 249 26.70 6.96 -13.87
CA PHE A 249 25.95 7.69 -12.85
C PHE A 249 26.82 7.94 -11.61
N LEU A 250 27.54 6.91 -11.14
CA LEU A 250 28.40 7.02 -9.96
C LEU A 250 29.61 7.95 -10.18
N ASP A 251 30.14 8.05 -11.40
CA ASP A 251 31.38 8.77 -11.72
C ASP A 251 31.30 10.28 -11.42
N GLY A 252 32.02 10.76 -10.42
CA GLY A 252 32.00 12.17 -10.03
C GLY A 252 30.71 12.59 -9.33
N LEU A 253 30.11 11.69 -8.54
CA LEU A 253 29.07 12.05 -7.57
C LEU A 253 29.60 13.07 -6.55
N GLN A 254 29.32 14.34 -6.77
CA GLN A 254 29.81 15.47 -5.97
C GLN A 254 28.67 16.46 -5.68
N PRO A 255 28.75 17.24 -4.58
CA PRO A 255 27.84 18.34 -4.33
C PRO A 255 27.73 19.28 -5.53
N GLY A 256 26.52 19.79 -5.81
CA GLY A 256 26.22 20.65 -6.96
C GLY A 256 25.88 19.90 -8.26
N ARG A 257 26.03 18.57 -8.32
CA ARG A 257 25.55 17.74 -9.44
C ARG A 257 24.10 17.28 -9.20
N LEU A 258 23.30 17.17 -10.26
CA LEU A 258 21.90 16.75 -10.16
C LEU A 258 21.76 15.28 -9.71
N LYS A 259 22.65 14.39 -10.15
CA LYS A 259 22.74 13.01 -9.70
C LYS A 259 23.06 12.86 -8.22
N TYR A 260 23.84 13.78 -7.67
CA TYR A 260 24.06 13.83 -6.22
C TYR A 260 22.76 14.20 -5.49
N GLN A 261 22.00 15.17 -6.01
CA GLN A 261 20.69 15.54 -5.47
C GLN A 261 19.68 14.39 -5.54
N ARG A 262 19.64 13.66 -6.67
CA ARG A 262 18.82 12.43 -6.82
C ARG A 262 19.20 11.36 -5.79
N LEU A 263 20.49 11.16 -5.58
CA LEU A 263 21.00 10.21 -4.60
C LEU A 263 20.60 10.57 -3.17
N LEU A 264 20.57 11.86 -2.80
CA LEU A 264 20.05 12.31 -1.51
C LEU A 264 18.54 12.07 -1.38
N ALA A 265 17.75 12.32 -2.43
CA ALA A 265 16.31 12.01 -2.43
C ALA A 265 16.06 10.50 -2.26
N ALA A 266 16.83 9.66 -2.95
CA ALA A 266 16.75 8.21 -2.81
C ALA A 266 17.14 7.76 -1.40
N HIS A 267 18.17 8.38 -0.80
CA HIS A 267 18.58 8.11 0.58
C HIS A 267 17.44 8.41 1.57
N LEU A 268 16.75 9.54 1.42
CA LEU A 268 15.59 9.87 2.25
C LEU A 268 14.46 8.84 2.09
N MET A 269 14.20 8.37 0.86
CA MET A 269 13.20 7.32 0.67
C MET A 269 13.57 5.98 1.27
N LEU A 270 14.85 5.63 1.31
CA LEU A 270 15.29 4.44 2.04
C LEU A 270 15.06 4.60 3.54
N MET A 271 15.39 5.76 4.11
CA MET A 271 15.11 6.05 5.52
C MET A 271 13.61 5.94 5.83
N ILE A 272 12.74 6.49 4.97
CA ILE A 272 11.28 6.36 5.11
C ILE A 272 10.83 4.90 5.05
N THR A 273 11.30 4.16 4.05
CA THR A 273 10.97 2.74 3.89
C THR A 273 11.34 1.95 5.15
N LEU A 274 12.54 2.18 5.70
CA LEU A 274 13.03 1.50 6.90
C LEU A 274 12.31 1.95 8.18
N ASN A 275 11.98 3.24 8.30
CA ASN A 275 11.26 3.73 9.49
C ASN A 275 9.85 3.16 9.59
N ASP A 276 9.13 3.12 8.46
CA ASP A 276 7.73 2.73 8.41
C ASP A 276 7.57 1.20 8.43
N PHE A 277 8.47 0.47 7.77
CA PHE A 277 8.30 -0.98 7.57
C PHE A 277 9.41 -1.86 8.13
N GLY A 278 10.57 -1.27 8.46
CA GLY A 278 11.76 -1.96 8.97
C GLY A 278 11.68 -2.34 10.44
N TYR A 279 12.72 -3.02 10.90
CA TYR A 279 12.92 -3.34 12.32
C TYR A 279 13.43 -2.11 13.08
N ASP A 280 13.24 -2.09 14.41
CA ASP A 280 13.64 -0.96 15.25
C ASP A 280 15.11 -0.54 15.08
N HIS A 281 16.02 -1.50 14.90
CA HIS A 281 17.45 -1.23 14.70
C HIS A 281 17.79 -0.65 13.31
N GLN A 282 16.87 -0.71 12.35
CA GLN A 282 17.04 -0.16 11.00
C GLN A 282 16.54 1.29 10.90
N ARG A 283 15.84 1.77 11.93
CA ARG A 283 15.23 3.10 11.92
C ARG A 283 16.28 4.20 11.99
N THR A 284 16.02 5.27 11.26
CA THR A 284 16.84 6.47 11.22
C THR A 284 16.18 7.59 12.02
N ALA A 285 16.94 8.16 12.97
CA ALA A 285 16.48 9.26 13.80
C ALA A 285 16.18 10.54 12.97
N PRO A 286 15.19 11.36 13.38
CA PRO A 286 14.81 12.59 12.67
C PRO A 286 15.97 13.56 12.41
N GLU A 287 16.92 13.68 13.35
CA GLU A 287 18.07 14.58 13.22
C GLU A 287 19.00 14.13 12.08
N ARG A 288 19.11 12.81 11.86
CA ARG A 288 19.91 12.25 10.77
C ARG A 288 19.22 12.45 9.42
N MET A 289 17.90 12.33 9.36
CA MET A 289 17.13 12.67 8.17
C MET A 289 17.27 14.15 7.83
N ARG A 290 17.14 15.04 8.82
CA ARG A 290 17.27 16.48 8.63
C ARG A 290 18.62 16.87 8.04
N ARG A 291 19.72 16.26 8.49
CA ARG A 291 21.05 16.48 7.90
C ARG A 291 21.10 16.15 6.39
N VAL A 292 20.35 15.15 5.92
CA VAL A 292 20.29 14.83 4.49
C VAL A 292 19.38 15.81 3.76
N VAL A 293 18.24 16.18 4.35
CA VAL A 293 17.36 17.23 3.82
C VAL A 293 18.11 18.54 3.64
N ASP A 294 18.95 18.94 4.61
CA ASP A 294 19.71 20.18 4.57
C ASP A 294 20.70 20.26 3.39
N LEU A 295 21.12 19.11 2.85
CA LEU A 295 21.98 19.02 1.66
C LEU A 295 21.22 19.11 0.34
N LEU A 296 19.88 18.95 0.37
CA LEU A 296 19.06 19.07 -0.84
C LEU A 296 18.93 20.53 -1.29
N ASP A 297 19.07 20.74 -2.59
CA ASP A 297 18.73 22.00 -3.25
C ASP A 297 17.24 22.34 -3.03
N PRO A 298 16.87 23.61 -2.78
CA PRO A 298 15.48 23.99 -2.52
C PRO A 298 14.49 23.60 -3.62
N LEU A 299 14.86 23.69 -4.90
CA LEU A 299 13.98 23.27 -6.00
C LEU A 299 13.81 21.75 -6.01
N ILE A 300 14.88 21.01 -5.74
CA ILE A 300 14.79 19.54 -5.58
C ILE A 300 13.87 19.17 -4.42
N ARG A 301 13.93 19.88 -3.28
CA ARG A 301 13.01 19.63 -2.15
C ARG A 301 11.56 19.82 -2.57
N ARG A 302 11.27 20.92 -3.28
CA ARG A 302 9.93 21.22 -3.79
C ARG A 302 9.44 20.13 -4.75
N ASN A 303 10.25 19.74 -5.72
CA ASN A 303 9.89 18.71 -6.70
C ASN A 303 9.72 17.34 -6.03
N PHE A 304 10.54 17.04 -5.03
CA PHE A 304 10.40 15.82 -4.25
C PHE A 304 9.10 15.78 -3.44
N VAL A 305 8.66 16.92 -2.89
CA VAL A 305 7.33 17.05 -2.27
C VAL A 305 6.20 16.77 -3.26
N LEU A 306 6.33 17.24 -4.51
CA LEU A 306 5.33 16.96 -5.55
C LEU A 306 5.26 15.46 -5.87
N LEU A 307 6.41 14.81 -6.07
CA LEU A 307 6.49 13.36 -6.28
C LEU A 307 5.84 12.55 -5.15
N LEU A 308 6.07 12.95 -3.89
CA LEU A 308 5.45 12.29 -2.74
C LEU A 308 3.91 12.41 -2.74
N ARG A 309 3.39 13.56 -3.18
CA ARG A 309 1.94 13.80 -3.28
C ARG A 309 1.30 13.07 -4.45
N GLU A 310 1.98 13.03 -5.60
CA GLU A 310 1.52 12.30 -6.78
C GLU A 310 1.47 10.78 -6.53
N ALA A 311 2.39 10.27 -5.72
CA ALA A 311 2.36 8.87 -5.28
C ALA A 311 1.25 8.57 -4.24
N HIS A 312 0.54 9.60 -3.75
CA HIS A 312 -0.51 9.48 -2.74
C HIS A 312 -0.05 8.73 -1.47
N VAL A 313 1.12 9.12 -0.94
CA VAL A 313 1.74 8.54 0.27
C VAL A 313 1.78 9.53 1.45
N GLU A 314 1.26 10.74 1.27
CA GLU A 314 1.21 11.81 2.27
C GLU A 314 0.45 11.46 3.55
N GLU A 315 -0.36 10.40 3.54
CA GLU A 315 -1.07 9.94 4.73
C GLU A 315 -0.18 9.17 5.72
N GLN A 316 0.98 8.67 5.27
CA GLN A 316 1.88 7.89 6.12
C GLN A 316 2.62 8.76 7.13
N THR A 317 2.72 8.28 8.36
CA THR A 317 3.32 9.03 9.48
C THR A 317 4.74 9.50 9.16
N GLU A 318 5.59 8.60 8.66
CA GLU A 318 6.98 8.93 8.33
C GLU A 318 7.07 9.89 7.14
N VAL A 319 6.18 9.76 6.15
CA VAL A 319 6.12 10.71 5.01
C VAL A 319 5.67 12.09 5.48
N LYS A 320 4.65 12.19 6.37
CA LYS A 320 4.23 13.45 6.97
C LYS A 320 5.38 14.13 7.70
N ALA A 321 6.16 13.37 8.46
CA ALA A 321 7.33 13.87 9.15
C ALA A 321 8.38 14.42 8.16
N LEU A 322 8.66 13.71 7.08
CA LEU A 322 9.56 14.18 6.02
C LEU A 322 9.04 15.41 5.30
N LEU A 323 7.75 15.46 4.95
CA LEU A 323 7.13 16.63 4.31
C LEU A 323 7.30 17.89 5.20
N ALA A 324 7.15 17.75 6.51
CA ALA A 324 7.41 18.84 7.45
C ALA A 324 8.89 19.27 7.50
N MET A 325 9.84 18.37 7.25
CA MET A 325 11.27 18.71 7.14
C MET A 325 11.62 19.35 5.80
N LEU A 326 10.95 18.95 4.72
CA LEU A 326 11.17 19.46 3.35
C LEU A 326 10.58 20.85 3.14
N ALA A 327 9.59 21.25 3.94
CA ALA A 327 8.92 22.54 3.85
C ALA A 327 9.93 23.70 3.91
N LEU A 328 9.85 24.60 2.93
CA LEU A 328 10.71 25.78 2.88
C LEU A 328 10.14 26.91 3.75
N PRO A 329 10.96 27.87 4.21
CA PRO A 329 10.47 29.07 4.89
C PRO A 329 9.50 29.82 3.96
N GLY A 330 8.20 29.80 4.29
CA GLY A 330 7.13 30.46 3.51
C GLY A 330 6.01 29.52 3.02
N ASP A 331 6.17 28.20 3.11
CA ASP A 331 5.17 27.22 2.66
C ASP A 331 4.03 26.95 3.67
N LYS A 332 3.83 27.81 4.68
CA LYS A 332 2.82 27.65 5.73
C LYS A 332 1.61 28.55 5.55
#